data_AF-X0WRC5-F1
#
_entry.id   AF-X0WRC5-F1
#
_cell.length_a   1.000
_cell.length_b   1.000
_cell.length_c   1.000
_cell.angle_alpha   90.00
_cell.angle_beta   90.00
_cell.angle_gamma   90.00
#
_symmetry.space_group_name_H-M   'P 1'
#
loop_
_entity.id
_entity.type
_entity.pdbx_description
1 polymer ?
#
loop_
_entity_poly.entity_id
_entity_poly.type
_entity_poly.pdbx_seq_one_letter_code
_entity_poly.pdbx_strand_id
1 'polypeptide(L)' 'IAKDINSRDRCDMTRSVAPLTRAKDAIYIDTTDFAVEEVVEKIAEKCSM' A
#
# COMPACT_ATOMS: atom_id res chain seq x y z
N ILE A 1 -17.50 -7.41 -7.39
CA ILE A 1 -16.67 -6.28 -6.90
C ILE A 1 -15.82 -6.70 -5.70
N ALA A 2 -16.34 -6.73 -4.46
CA ALA A 2 -15.51 -7.05 -3.28
C ALA A 2 -14.83 -8.45 -3.35
N LYS A 3 -15.55 -9.45 -3.86
CA LYS A 3 -15.01 -10.81 -4.08
C LYS A 3 -13.84 -10.83 -5.07
N ASP A 4 -13.93 -10.03 -6.14
CA ASP A 4 -12.92 -9.98 -7.19
C ASP A 4 -11.66 -9.25 -6.70
N ILE A 5 -11.84 -8.19 -5.91
CA ILE A 5 -10.74 -7.47 -5.23
C ILE A 5 -10.02 -8.42 -4.27
N ASN A 6 -10.75 -9.09 -3.38
CA ASN A 6 -10.16 -10.04 -2.42
C ASN A 6 -9.42 -11.20 -3.12
N SER A 7 -9.94 -11.68 -4.26
CA SER A 7 -9.27 -12.73 -5.03
C SER A 7 -7.96 -12.24 -5.64
N ARG A 8 -7.91 -10.98 -6.09
CA ARG A 8 -6.69 -10.36 -6.63
C ARG A 8 -5.65 -10.13 -5.55
N ASP A 9 -6.05 -9.54 -4.41
CA ASP A 9 -5.15 -9.29 -3.29
C ASP A 9 -4.49 -10.59 -2.80
N ARG A 10 -5.29 -11.66 -2.65
CA ARG A 10 -4.76 -12.98 -2.28
C ARG A 10 -3.76 -13.49 -3.31
N CYS A 11 -4.07 -13.38 -4.59
CA CYS A 11 -3.17 -13.81 -5.67
C CYS A 11 -1.86 -13.02 -5.66
N ASP A 12 -1.95 -11.69 -5.53
CA ASP A 12 -0.81 -10.78 -5.53
C ASP A 12 0.13 -11.02 -4.35
N MET A 13 -0.40 -11.36 -3.17
CA MET A 13 0.38 -11.68 -1.98
C MET A 13 1.01 -13.08 -2.01
N THR A 14 0.43 -14.04 -2.75
CA THR A 14 0.83 -15.47 -2.72
C THR A 14 1.60 -15.95 -3.94
N ARG A 15 1.83 -15.09 -4.95
CA ARG A 15 2.61 -15.45 -6.14
C ARG A 15 4.04 -15.89 -5.79
N SER A 16 4.53 -16.89 -6.52
CA SER A 16 5.87 -17.47 -6.30
C SER A 16 7.02 -16.54 -6.70
N VAL A 17 6.79 -15.63 -7.66
CA VAL A 17 7.77 -14.67 -8.14
C VAL A 17 7.31 -13.26 -7.79
N ALA A 18 8.16 -12.49 -7.10
CA ALA A 18 7.88 -11.12 -6.65
C ALA A 18 6.51 -10.96 -5.92
N PRO A 19 6.27 -11.68 -4.81
CA PRO A 19 5.06 -11.52 -4.02
C PRO A 19 4.89 -10.10 -3.52
N LEU A 20 3.64 -9.63 -3.47
CA LEU A 20 3.32 -8.34 -2.89
C LEU A 20 3.51 -8.41 -1.38
N THR A 21 4.64 -7.91 -0.90
CA THR A 21 5.03 -7.85 0.51
C THR A 21 5.61 -6.47 0.83
N ARG A 22 5.52 -6.07 2.09
CA ARG A 22 6.13 -4.81 2.55
C ARG A 22 7.64 -5.01 2.72
N ALA A 23 8.43 -4.05 2.23
CA ALA A 23 9.86 -4.02 2.50
C ALA A 23 10.12 -3.76 4.00
N LYS A 24 11.29 -4.16 4.49
CA LYS A 24 11.63 -4.06 5.92
C LYS A 24 11.76 -2.62 6.41
N ASP A 25 12.17 -1.75 5.51
CA ASP A 25 12.38 -0.31 5.68
C ASP A 25 11.18 0.52 5.18
N ALA A 26 10.11 -0.14 4.70
CA ALA A 26 8.94 0.57 4.21
C ALA A 26 8.19 1.27 5.36
N ILE A 27 7.89 2.55 5.15
CA ILE A 27 7.00 3.31 6.03
C ILE A 27 5.55 3.02 5.62
N TYR A 28 4.75 2.50 6.56
CA TYR A 28 3.34 2.19 6.31
C TYR A 28 2.47 3.43 6.51
N ILE A 29 1.66 3.76 5.50
CA ILE A 29 0.69 4.86 5.55
C ILE A 29 -0.66 4.27 5.12
N ASP A 30 -1.64 4.30 6.03
CA ASP A 30 -3.02 3.97 5.72
C ASP A 30 -3.73 5.23 5.22
N THR A 31 -4.38 5.15 4.06
CA THR A 31 -5.03 6.27 3.38
C THR A 31 -6.54 6.09 3.26
N THR A 32 -7.13 5.16 4.02
CA THR A 32 -8.56 4.82 3.93
C THR A 32 -9.47 6.05 4.06
N ASP A 33 -9.08 7.00 4.92
CA ASP A 33 -9.91 8.18 5.26
C ASP A 33 -9.31 9.52 4.80
N PHE A 34 -8.29 9.51 3.94
CA PHE A 34 -7.59 10.73 3.51
C PHE A 34 -7.99 11.18 2.10
N ALA A 35 -8.06 12.51 1.92
CA ALA A 35 -8.06 13.12 0.61
C ALA A 35 -6.67 12.97 -0.05
N VAL A 36 -6.63 13.08 -1.38
CA VAL A 36 -5.39 12.88 -2.15
C VAL A 36 -4.31 13.88 -1.73
N GLU A 37 -4.68 15.12 -1.43
CA GLU A 37 -3.78 16.18 -1.00
C GLU A 37 -3.10 15.84 0.34
N GLU A 38 -3.85 15.28 1.29
CA GLU A 38 -3.34 14.87 2.61
C GLU A 38 -2.36 13.69 2.50
N VAL A 39 -2.61 12.78 1.55
CA VAL A 39 -1.68 11.66 1.27
C VAL A 39 -0.35 12.19 0.73
N VAL A 40 -0.39 13.16 -0.19
CA VAL A 40 0.82 13.76 -0.78
C VAL A 40 1.64 14.46 0.30
N GLU A 41 1.00 15.22 1.18
CA GLU A 41 1.69 15.91 2.29
C GLU A 41 2.37 14.91 3.25
N LYS A 42 1.66 13.84 3.63
CA LYS A 42 2.22 12.78 4.48
C LYS A 42 3.44 12.11 3.85
N ILE A 43 3.43 11.87 2.54
CA ILE A 43 4.59 11.30 1.83
C ILE A 43 5.77 12.29 1.85
N ALA A 44 5.52 13.57 1.55
CA ALA A 44 6.55 14.60 1.52
C ALA A 44 7.24 14.80 2.89
N GLU A 45 6.47 14.73 3.98
CA GLU A 45 6.98 14.79 5.35
C GLU A 45 7.97 13.66 5.63
N LYS A 46 7.67 12.43 5.21
CA LYS A 46 8.53 11.25 5.46
C LYS A 46 9.77 11.20 4.58
N CYS A 47 9.75 11.84 3.40
CA CYS A 47 10.92 11.92 2.52
C CYS A 47 11.92 13.02 2.92
N SER A 48 11.51 13.99 3.75
CA SER A 48 12.34 15.13 4.13
C SER A 48 13.11 14.93 5.45
N MET A 49 13.07 13.71 6.00
CA MET A 49 13.89 13.27 7.15
C MET A 49 15.17 12.58 6.69
#